data_AF-A0A7W3T8T7-F1
#
_entry.id   AF-A0A7W3T8T7-F1
#
_cell.length_a   1.000
_cell.length_b   1.000
_cell.length_c   1.000
_cell.angle_alpha   90.00
_cell.angle_beta   90.00
_cell.angle_gamma   90.00
#
_symmetry.space_group_name_H-M   'P 1'
#
loop_
_entity.id
_entity.type
_entity.pdbx_description
1 polymer ?
#
loop_
_entity_poly.entity_id
_entity_poly.type
_entity_poly.pdbx_seq_one_letter_code
_entity_poly.pdbx_strand_id
1 'polypeptide(L)'
;MPGTEADRRVDGRADARPDPFPDGSGPRRILVATDLSDRAGRAVRRAGLLAARFDAALTALVVVPARADAGLVGFVGRRLEEHVRHHLADPPPGT
;
A
#
# COMPACT_ATOMS: atom_id res chain seq x y z
N MET A 1 48.57 -0.66 9.70
CA MET A 1 47.87 0.58 9.29
C MET A 1 46.40 0.24 9.09
N PRO A 2 45.49 0.77 9.93
CA PRO A 2 44.05 0.56 9.81
C PRO A 2 43.46 1.55 8.79
N GLY A 3 42.44 1.13 8.06
CA GLY A 3 41.63 2.01 7.23
C GLY A 3 40.88 1.20 6.17
N THR A 4 39.59 1.36 5.94
CA THR A 4 38.58 2.24 6.52
C THR A 4 37.25 1.58 6.16
N GLU A 5 36.39 1.38 7.17
CA GLU A 5 34.98 1.06 6.98
C GLU A 5 34.35 2.05 6.01
N ALA A 6 33.76 1.53 4.94
CA ALA A 6 32.91 2.32 4.05
C ALA A 6 31.65 2.72 4.82
N ASP A 7 31.74 3.87 5.49
CA ASP A 7 30.66 4.70 6.02
C ASP A 7 29.66 4.95 4.87
N ARG A 8 28.64 4.09 4.77
CA ARG A 8 27.49 4.31 3.90
C ARG A 8 26.64 5.39 4.53
N ARG A 9 27.09 6.64 4.41
CA ARG A 9 26.22 7.79 4.55
C ARG A 9 25.18 7.69 3.46
N VAL A 10 23.97 7.31 3.85
CA VAL A 10 22.79 7.52 3.05
C VAL A 10 22.58 9.04 3.04
N ASP A 11 23.20 9.71 2.08
CA ASP A 11 22.99 11.13 1.84
C ASP A 11 21.49 11.36 1.66
N GLY A 12 20.92 12.08 2.61
CA GLY A 12 19.49 12.35 2.78
C GLY A 12 18.93 13.29 1.73
N ARG A 13 19.07 12.97 0.45
CA ARG A 13 18.26 13.58 -0.60
C ARG A 13 16.99 12.75 -0.74
N ALA A 14 16.02 13.05 0.12
CA ALA A 14 14.63 12.80 -0.25
C ALA A 14 14.46 13.46 -1.62
N ASP A 15 14.30 12.65 -2.66
CA ASP A 15 13.83 13.14 -3.96
C ASP A 15 12.58 13.94 -3.65
N ALA A 16 12.71 15.27 -3.67
CA ALA A 16 11.63 16.21 -3.41
C ALA A 16 10.70 16.18 -4.62
N ARG A 17 10.01 15.04 -4.80
CA ARG A 17 8.82 15.00 -5.60
C ARG A 17 7.90 16.06 -5.00
N PRO A 18 7.43 17.02 -5.80
CA PRO A 18 6.47 17.98 -5.31
C PRO A 18 5.31 17.21 -4.68
N ASP A 19 4.80 17.72 -3.55
CA ASP A 19 3.59 17.16 -2.97
C ASP A 19 2.54 17.13 -4.09
N PRO A 20 2.02 15.95 -4.49
CA PRO A 20 1.00 15.88 -5.53
C PRO A 20 -0.29 16.61 -5.13
N PHE A 21 -0.40 17.02 -3.86
CA PHE A 21 -1.53 17.73 -3.25
C PHE A 21 -1.06 19.06 -2.63
N PRO A 22 -0.59 20.04 -3.44
CA PRO A 22 0.13 21.23 -2.95
C PRO A 22 -0.74 22.23 -2.17
N ASP A 23 -2.06 22.17 -2.34
CA ASP A 23 -3.05 22.95 -1.61
C ASP A 23 -3.56 22.23 -0.35
N GLY A 24 -2.93 21.12 0.02
CA GLY A 24 -3.40 20.24 1.09
C GLY A 24 -4.65 19.44 0.71
N SER A 25 -5.13 19.53 -0.54
CA SER A 25 -6.27 18.74 -1.00
C SER A 25 -5.84 17.31 -1.30
N GLY A 26 -5.90 16.47 -0.27
CA GLY A 26 -5.70 15.04 -0.44
C GLY A 26 -6.71 14.39 -1.38
N PRO A 27 -6.44 13.16 -1.83
CA PRO A 27 -7.41 12.39 -2.58
C PRO A 27 -8.63 12.11 -1.68
N ARG A 28 -9.84 12.30 -2.20
CA ARG A 28 -11.07 11.91 -1.50
C ARG A 28 -11.38 10.42 -1.59
N ARG A 29 -10.81 9.74 -2.60
CA ARG A 29 -11.03 8.33 -2.90
C ARG A 29 -9.73 7.70 -3.37
N ILE A 30 -9.41 6.53 -2.86
CA ILE A 30 -8.21 5.77 -3.18
C ILE A 30 -8.64 4.38 -3.66
N LEU A 31 -8.16 3.99 -4.84
CA LEU A 31 -8.30 2.63 -5.35
C LEU A 31 -6.95 1.93 -5.21
N VAL A 32 -6.93 0.76 -4.57
CA VAL A 32 -5.76 -0.12 -4.53
C VAL A 32 -6.06 -1.41 -5.26
N ALA A 33 -5.33 -1.66 -6.35
CA ALA A 33 -5.34 -2.96 -7.01
C ALA A 33 -4.40 -3.91 -6.26
N THR A 34 -4.85 -5.14 -6.02
CA THR A 34 -4.06 -6.20 -5.43
C THR A 34 -4.29 -7.52 -6.15
N ASP A 35 -3.21 -8.28 -6.30
CA ASP A 35 -3.23 -9.67 -6.76
C ASP A 35 -3.21 -10.67 -5.58
N LEU A 36 -3.43 -10.17 -4.35
CA LEU A 36 -3.40 -10.90 -3.07
C LEU A 36 -2.03 -11.44 -2.68
N SER A 37 -0.96 -11.07 -3.38
CA SER A 37 0.40 -11.43 -2.99
C SER A 37 0.88 -10.65 -1.77
N ASP A 38 1.77 -11.24 -0.97
CA ASP A 38 2.40 -10.55 0.17
C ASP A 38 3.11 -9.25 -0.25
N ARG A 39 3.66 -9.22 -1.48
CA ARG A 39 4.30 -8.02 -2.03
C ARG A 39 3.29 -6.90 -2.26
N ALA A 40 2.09 -7.22 -2.75
CA ALA A 40 1.00 -6.27 -2.91
C ALA A 40 0.48 -5.73 -1.55
N GLY A 41 0.70 -6.45 -0.45
CA GLY A 41 0.40 -5.98 0.90
C GLY A 41 1.05 -4.64 1.26
N ARG A 42 2.24 -4.34 0.72
CA ARG A 42 2.89 -3.03 0.88
C ARG A 42 2.10 -1.88 0.22
N ALA A 43 1.39 -2.15 -0.87
CA ALA A 43 0.53 -1.17 -1.53
C ALA A 43 -0.76 -0.96 -0.74
N VAL A 44 -1.38 -2.05 -0.27
CA VAL A 44 -2.57 -2.01 0.60
C VAL A 44 -2.31 -1.19 1.86
N ARG A 45 -1.20 -1.46 2.56
CA ARG A 45 -0.83 -0.70 3.76
C ARG A 45 -0.67 0.78 3.48
N ARG A 46 0.03 1.15 2.40
CA ARG A 46 0.20 2.56 2.03
C ARG A 46 -1.11 3.24 1.66
N ALA A 47 -1.99 2.54 0.95
CA ALA A 47 -3.30 3.05 0.61
C ALA A 47 -4.14 3.32 1.87
N GLY A 48 -4.05 2.44 2.88
CA GLY A 48 -4.66 2.66 4.20
C GLY A 48 -4.10 3.89 4.93
N LEU A 49 -2.78 4.06 4.95
CA LEU A 49 -2.13 5.23 5.56
C LEU A 49 -2.55 6.54 4.87
N LEU A 50 -2.62 6.53 3.53
CA LEU A 50 -3.08 7.69 2.77
C LEU A 50 -4.55 7.98 3.02
N ALA A 51 -5.38 6.93 3.09
CA ALA A 51 -6.80 7.08 3.39
C ALA A 51 -7.02 7.69 4.77
N ALA A 52 -6.30 7.22 5.79
CA ALA A 52 -6.35 7.77 7.14
C ALA A 52 -5.84 9.23 7.18
N ARG A 53 -4.74 9.54 6.48
CA ARG A 53 -4.15 10.89 6.45
C ARG A 53 -5.10 11.93 5.85
N PHE A 54 -5.84 11.54 4.82
CA PHE A 54 -6.65 12.47 4.00
C PHE A 54 -8.16 12.30 4.18
N ASP A 55 -8.59 11.49 5.15
CA ASP A 55 -10.00 11.10 5.35
C ASP A 55 -10.65 10.60 4.05
N ALA A 56 -9.90 9.77 3.31
CA ALA A 56 -10.29 9.28 2.00
C ALA A 56 -11.00 7.93 2.09
N ALA A 57 -11.99 7.70 1.22
CA ALA A 57 -12.55 6.36 1.06
C ALA A 57 -11.57 5.44 0.34
N LEU A 58 -11.29 4.25 0.90
CA LEU A 58 -10.43 3.22 0.30
C LEU A 58 -11.28 2.12 -0.35
N THR A 59 -10.99 1.80 -1.61
CA THR A 59 -11.55 0.66 -2.33
C THR A 59 -10.42 -0.28 -2.74
N ALA A 60 -10.51 -1.55 -2.33
CA ALA A 60 -9.59 -2.59 -2.79
C ALA A 60 -10.21 -3.33 -3.99
N LEU A 61 -9.40 -3.60 -5.00
CA LEU A 61 -9.80 -4.26 -6.24
C LEU A 61 -8.90 -5.46 -6.49
N VAL A 62 -9.52 -6.61 -6.74
CA VAL A 62 -8.87 -7.82 -7.24
C VAL A 62 -9.53 -8.20 -8.56
N VAL A 63 -8.73 -8.53 -9.56
CA VAL A 63 -9.22 -8.95 -10.87
C VAL A 63 -9.28 -10.46 -10.90
N VAL A 64 -10.42 -11.00 -11.33
CA VAL A 64 -10.65 -12.43 -11.52
C VAL A 64 -10.85 -12.76 -13.00
N PRO A 65 -10.61 -14.01 -13.43
CA PRO A 65 -10.90 -14.42 -14.80
C PRO A 65 -12.37 -14.14 -15.16
N ALA A 66 -12.63 -13.70 -16.40
CA ALA A 66 -13.97 -13.37 -16.86
C ALA A 66 -14.97 -14.55 -16.82
N ARG A 67 -14.47 -15.78 -16.82
CA ARG A 67 -15.26 -17.02 -16.72
C ARG A 67 -15.23 -17.66 -15.32
N ALA A 68 -14.86 -16.90 -14.29
CA ALA A 68 -14.93 -17.38 -12.92
C ALA A 68 -16.40 -17.68 -12.55
N ASP A 69 -16.63 -18.83 -11.94
CA ASP A 69 -17.92 -19.14 -11.33
C ASP A 69 -18.12 -18.36 -10.02
N ALA A 70 -19.36 -18.36 -9.52
CA ALA A 70 -19.72 -17.65 -8.29
C ALA A 70 -18.97 -18.15 -7.05
N GLY A 71 -18.57 -19.42 -7.02
CA GLY A 71 -17.79 -20.01 -5.93
C GLY A 71 -16.39 -19.41 -5.87
N LEU A 72 -15.71 -19.31 -7.01
CA LEU A 72 -14.40 -18.67 -7.11
C LEU A 72 -14.48 -17.18 -6.78
N VAL A 73 -15.48 -16.45 -7.30
CA VAL A 73 -15.67 -15.03 -6.98
C VAL A 73 -15.87 -14.83 -5.47
N GLY A 74 -16.71 -15.65 -4.83
CA GLY A 74 -16.95 -15.58 -3.39
C GLY A 74 -15.70 -15.93 -2.57
N PHE A 75 -14.91 -16.92 -3.01
CA PHE A 75 -13.63 -17.26 -2.37
C PHE A 75 -12.64 -16.09 -2.44
N VAL A 76 -12.47 -15.50 -3.63
CA VAL A 76 -11.58 -14.36 -3.84
C VAL A 76 -12.03 -13.14 -3.04
N GLY A 77 -13.35 -12.89 -2.94
CA GLY A 77 -13.90 -11.82 -2.10
C GLY A 77 -13.48 -11.96 -0.63
N ARG A 78 -13.64 -13.15 -0.04
CA ARG A 78 -13.19 -13.42 1.34
C ARG A 78 -11.68 -13.25 1.51
N ARG A 79 -10.90 -13.75 0.54
CA ARG A 79 -9.43 -13.59 0.56
C ARG A 79 -9.00 -12.13 0.43
N LEU A 80 -9.71 -11.33 -0.35
CA LEU A 80 -9.47 -9.89 -0.45
C LEU A 80 -9.72 -9.20 0.89
N GLU A 81 -10.83 -9.50 1.55
CA GLU A 81 -11.14 -8.95 2.89
C GLU A 81 -10.07 -9.32 3.92
N GLU A 82 -9.65 -10.60 3.96
CA GLU A 82 -8.58 -11.06 4.84
C GLU A 82 -7.25 -10.37 4.54
N HIS A 83 -6.87 -10.27 3.27
CA HIS A 83 -5.64 -9.63 2.82
C HIS A 83 -5.60 -8.15 3.20
N VAL A 84 -6.72 -7.44 3.00
CA VAL A 84 -6.86 -6.04 3.42
C VAL A 84 -6.75 -5.91 4.92
N ARG A 85 -7.51 -6.71 5.68
CA ARG A 85 -7.49 -6.67 7.15
C ARG A 85 -6.10 -6.94 7.71
N HIS A 86 -5.41 -7.96 7.19
CA HIS A 86 -4.07 -8.34 7.62
C HIS A 86 -3.07 -7.19 7.44
N HIS A 87 -3.01 -6.59 6.25
CA HIS A 87 -2.01 -5.54 5.96
C HIS A 87 -2.38 -4.14 6.46
N LEU A 88 -3.63 -3.91 6.85
CA LEU A 88 -4.03 -2.70 7.57
C LEU A 88 -3.81 -2.80 9.08
N ALA A 89 -3.85 -4.01 9.65
CA ALA A 89 -3.60 -4.24 11.07
C ALA A 89 -2.10 -4.19 11.44
N ASP A 90 -1.20 -4.43 10.48
CA ASP A 90 0.23 -4.32 10.70
C ASP A 90 0.67 -2.85 10.82
N PRO A 91 1.11 -2.39 12.00
CA PRO A 91 1.69 -1.05 12.11
C PRO A 91 2.93 -0.95 11.23
N PRO A 92 3.25 0.24 10.69
CA PRO A 92 4.48 0.42 9.93
C PRO A 92 5.68 0.03 10.83
N PRO A 93 6.68 -0.72 10.31
CA PRO A 93 7.91 -0.91 11.05
C PRO A 93 8.54 0.45 11.32
N GLY A 94 8.86 0.69 12.60
CA GLY A 94 9.50 1.87 13.20
C GLY A 94 9.76 3.08 12.29
N THR A 95 9.00 4.15 12.54
CA THR A 95 9.43 5.54 12.24
C THR A 95 10.67 5.91 13.04
#